data_AF-A0A7K9I8G2-F1
#
_entry.id   AF-A0A7K9I8G2-F1
#
_cell.length_a   1.000
_cell.length_b   1.000
_cell.length_c   1.000
_cell.angle_alpha   90.00
_cell.angle_beta   90.00
_cell.angle_gamma   90.00
#
_symmetry.space_group_name_H-M   'P 1'
#
loop_
_entity.id
_entity.type
_entity.pdbx_description
1 polymer ?
#
loop_
_entity_poly.entity_id
_entity_poly.type
_entity_poly.pdbx_seq_one_letter_code
_entity_poly.pdbx_strand_id
1 'polypeptide(L)'
;ANADCKKLLKSLPNPTPTLVEMMEACNRFGTSDHKYEVTAAAFATSQPFGQRQITSRSPGPTPVCYGCGKAGHLQKNCRIKTSIPVCTRCRKGRHYNDQCRSR
;
A
#
# COMPACT_ATOMS: atom_id res chain seq x y z
N ALA A 1 26.70 23.07 14.21
CA ALA A 1 25.26 22.97 13.91
C ALA A 1 25.00 21.84 12.91
N ASN A 2 24.06 20.94 13.22
CA ASN A 2 23.62 19.87 12.32
C ASN A 2 22.94 20.47 11.05
N ALA A 3 22.79 19.67 10.00
CA ALA A 3 22.26 20.14 8.72
C ALA A 3 20.81 20.67 8.84
N ASP A 4 19.99 20.07 9.71
CA ASP A 4 18.60 20.48 9.93
C ASP A 4 18.47 21.82 10.66
N CYS A 5 19.24 22.06 11.72
CA CYS A 5 19.33 23.36 12.38
C CYS A 5 19.77 24.45 11.39
N LYS A 6 20.75 24.16 10.52
CA LYS A 6 21.15 25.11 9.47
C LYS A 6 20.03 25.45 8.50
N LYS A 7 19.11 24.52 8.20
CA LYS A 7 17.94 24.78 7.34
C LYS A 7 16.90 25.63 8.08
N LEU A 8 16.62 25.30 9.34
CA LEU A 8 15.68 26.05 10.17
C LEU A 8 16.11 27.52 10.35
N LEU A 9 17.39 27.75 10.66
CA LEU A 9 17.92 29.09 10.86
C LEU A 9 17.77 30.00 9.63
N LYS A 10 17.70 29.42 8.42
CA LYS A 10 17.43 30.15 7.18
C LYS A 10 15.95 30.47 6.95
N SER A 11 15.06 29.73 7.60
CA SER A 11 13.61 29.91 7.50
C SER A 11 13.05 30.80 8.61
N LEU A 12 13.89 31.32 9.51
CA LEU A 12 13.45 32.23 10.57
C LEU A 12 12.94 33.54 9.94
N PRO A 13 11.79 34.08 10.41
CA PRO A 13 11.23 35.33 9.90
C PRO A 13 12.07 36.56 10.28
N ASN A 14 12.90 36.45 11.32
CA ASN A 14 13.78 37.52 11.77
C ASN A 14 15.09 37.51 10.95
N PRO A 15 15.44 38.61 10.25
CA PRO A 15 16.63 38.67 9.39
C PRO A 15 17.95 38.70 10.19
N THR A 16 17.91 39.09 11.46
CA THR A 16 19.06 39.11 12.37
C THR A 16 18.66 38.50 13.73
N PRO A 17 18.53 37.17 13.82
CA PRO A 17 18.20 36.52 15.08
C PRO A 17 19.37 36.60 16.06
N THR A 18 19.07 36.79 17.33
CA THR A 18 20.07 36.73 18.41
C THR A 18 20.56 35.31 18.62
N LEU A 19 21.75 35.14 19.21
CA LEU A 19 22.31 33.81 19.46
C LEU A 19 21.39 32.92 20.30
N VAL A 20 20.65 33.52 21.25
CA VAL A 20 19.69 32.81 22.11
C VAL A 20 18.52 32.26 21.28
N GLU A 21 17.95 33.07 20.38
CA GLU A 21 16.88 32.65 19.49
C GLU A 21 17.35 31.54 18.52
N MET A 22 18.59 31.64 18.02
CA MET A 22 19.19 30.60 17.18
C MET A 22 19.37 29.28 17.93
N MET A 23 19.79 29.33 19.20
CA MET A 23 19.95 28.14 20.04
C MET A 23 18.61 27.51 20.39
N GLU A 24 17.62 28.31 20.78
CA GLU A 24 16.29 27.82 21.13
C GLU A 24 15.60 27.17 19.93
N ALA A 25 15.70 27.78 18.75
CA ALA A 25 15.19 27.21 17.51
C ALA A 25 15.80 25.83 17.23
N CYS A 26 17.10 25.64 17.51
CA CYS A 26 17.80 24.39 17.18
C CYS A 26 17.78 23.32 18.26
N ASN A 27 17.37 23.62 19.50
CA ASN A 27 17.41 22.69 20.62
C ASN A 27 16.52 21.45 20.45
N ARG A 28 15.50 21.51 19.59
CA ARG A 28 14.61 20.37 19.27
C ARG A 28 15.07 19.57 18.05
N PHE A 29 15.99 20.10 17.25
CA PHE A 29 16.37 19.51 15.97
C PHE A 29 17.44 18.45 16.14
N GLY A 30 17.10 17.19 15.83
CA GLY A 30 18.02 16.05 15.85
C GLY A 30 17.77 15.03 16.96
N THR A 31 16.79 15.28 17.85
CA THR A 31 16.31 14.27 18.80
C THR A 31 15.58 13.14 18.06
N SER A 32 15.48 11.97 18.70
CA SER A 32 14.69 10.84 18.17
C SER A 32 13.24 11.26 17.92
N ASP A 33 12.66 12.03 18.83
CA ASP A 33 11.26 12.47 18.75
C ASP A 33 11.03 13.33 17.52
N HIS A 34 11.92 14.30 17.27
CA HIS A 34 11.83 15.16 16.09
C HIS A 34 11.95 14.35 14.79
N LYS A 35 12.79 13.31 14.77
CA LYS A 35 12.92 12.43 13.60
C LYS A 35 11.65 11.62 13.36
N TYR A 36 11.01 11.09 14.40
CA TYR A 36 9.75 10.36 14.26
C TYR A 36 8.60 11.28 13.85
N GLU A 37 8.50 12.48 14.41
CA GLU A 37 7.49 13.49 14.04
C GLU A 37 7.58 13.89 12.57
N VAL A 38 8.77 14.25 12.08
CA VAL A 38 8.96 14.64 10.68
C VAL A 38 8.69 13.47 9.74
N THR A 39 9.09 12.26 10.13
CA THR A 39 8.81 11.04 9.37
C THR A 39 7.30 10.81 9.28
N ALA A 40 6.57 10.89 10.41
CA ALA A 40 5.11 10.75 10.44
C ALA A 40 4.38 11.83 9.63
N ALA A 41 4.85 13.09 9.68
CA ALA A 41 4.30 14.18 8.88
C ALA A 41 4.49 13.95 7.37
N ALA A 42 5.63 13.39 6.96
CA ALA A 42 5.87 13.00 5.57
C ALA A 42 4.90 11.90 5.11
N PHE A 43 4.59 10.91 5.98
CA PHE A 43 3.57 9.90 5.71
C PHE A 43 2.16 10.48 5.61
N ALA A 44 1.82 11.46 6.44
CA ALA A 44 0.51 12.12 6.38
C ALA A 44 0.31 12.94 5.10
N THR A 45 1.39 13.48 4.53
CA THR A 45 1.35 14.25 3.28
C THR A 45 1.40 13.35 2.05
N SER A 46 2.01 12.15 2.15
CA SER A 46 1.92 11.15 1.10
C SER A 46 0.49 10.61 1.04
N GLN A 47 -0.32 11.13 0.11
CA GLN A 47 -1.61 10.55 -0.21
C GLN A 47 -1.45 9.03 -0.37
N PRO A 48 -2.29 8.20 0.28
CA PRO A 48 -2.21 6.77 0.10
C PRO A 48 -2.35 6.48 -1.39
N PHE A 49 -1.36 5.79 -1.95
CA PHE A 49 -1.27 5.38 -3.36
C PHE A 49 -2.49 4.53 -3.82
N GLY A 50 -3.43 4.22 -2.91
CA GLY A 50 -4.68 3.50 -3.15
C GLY A 50 -5.97 4.33 -3.02
N GLN A 51 -5.91 5.64 -2.77
CA GLN A 51 -7.10 6.49 -2.60
C GLN A 51 -7.19 7.59 -3.67
N ARG A 52 -6.75 7.27 -4.89
CA ARG A 52 -7.31 7.95 -6.05
C ARG A 52 -8.77 7.51 -6.14
N GLN A 53 -9.68 8.39 -5.78
CA GLN A 53 -11.11 8.25 -6.08
C GLN A 53 -11.22 8.12 -7.60
N ILE A 54 -11.33 6.87 -8.07
CA ILE A 54 -11.44 6.54 -9.50
C ILE A 54 -12.82 7.04 -9.96
N THR A 55 -12.89 8.32 -10.33
CA THR A 55 -14.03 8.89 -11.07
C THR A 55 -13.87 8.71 -12.58
N SER A 56 -12.88 7.94 -13.04
CA SER A 56 -12.76 7.60 -14.45
C SER A 56 -13.82 6.55 -14.80
N ARG A 57 -14.83 7.00 -15.52
CA ARG A 57 -15.75 6.19 -16.36
C ARG A 57 -15.00 5.48 -17.49
N SER A 58 -13.86 4.87 -17.19
CA SER A 58 -13.14 3.99 -18.09
C SER A 58 -13.56 2.57 -17.74
N PRO A 59 -14.01 1.75 -18.70
CA PRO A 59 -14.15 0.32 -18.48
C PRO A 59 -12.76 -0.20 -18.07
N GLY A 60 -12.55 -0.37 -16.76
CA GLY A 60 -11.34 -1.01 -16.27
C GLY A 60 -11.22 -2.41 -16.87
N PRO A 61 -10.02 -3.02 -16.85
CA PRO A 61 -9.85 -4.39 -17.32
C PRO A 61 -10.92 -5.28 -16.69
N THR A 62 -11.66 -6.00 -17.53
CA THR A 62 -12.72 -6.91 -17.08
C THR A 62 -12.15 -7.84 -16.02
N PRO A 63 -12.73 -7.93 -14.81
CA PRO A 63 -12.15 -8.73 -13.75
C PRO A 63 -12.06 -10.19 -14.19
N VAL A 64 -10.89 -10.79 -14.04
CA VAL A 64 -10.65 -12.22 -14.29
C VAL A 64 -10.84 -12.98 -12.98
N CYS A 65 -11.59 -14.07 -13.03
CA CYS A 65 -11.83 -14.90 -11.86
C CYS A 65 -10.59 -15.72 -11.50
N TYR A 66 -9.95 -15.44 -10.36
CA TYR A 66 -8.80 -16.19 -9.87
C TYR A 66 -9.10 -17.67 -9.54
N GLY A 67 -10.38 -18.05 -9.44
CA GLY A 67 -10.78 -19.44 -9.21
C GLY A 67 -10.94 -20.28 -10.49
N CYS A 68 -11.32 -19.68 -11.63
CA CYS A 68 -11.61 -20.42 -12.86
C CYS A 68 -10.96 -19.86 -14.13
N GLY A 69 -10.25 -18.74 -14.05
CA GLY A 69 -9.55 -18.09 -15.16
C GLY A 69 -10.45 -17.37 -16.17
N LYS A 70 -11.79 -17.38 -16.01
CA LYS A 70 -12.70 -16.70 -16.94
C LYS A 70 -12.88 -15.22 -16.60
N ALA A 71 -12.91 -14.37 -17.63
CA ALA A 71 -13.19 -12.94 -17.49
C ALA A 71 -14.67 -12.66 -17.16
N GLY A 72 -14.95 -11.47 -16.61
CA GLY A 72 -16.29 -10.96 -16.37
C GLY A 72 -16.85 -11.20 -14.96
N HIS A 73 -16.09 -11.86 -14.06
CA HIS A 73 -16.51 -12.04 -12.66
C HIS A 73 -15.32 -12.23 -11.70
N LEU A 74 -15.54 -11.97 -10.42
CA LEU A 74 -14.60 -12.27 -9.34
C LEU A 74 -14.87 -13.67 -8.76
N GLN A 75 -13.89 -14.27 -8.07
CA GLN A 75 -14.01 -15.61 -7.47
C GLN A 75 -15.24 -15.78 -6.57
N LYS A 76 -15.63 -14.74 -5.83
CA LYS A 76 -16.84 -14.71 -4.99
C LYS A 76 -18.15 -14.90 -5.77
N ASN A 77 -18.17 -14.51 -7.04
CA ASN A 77 -19.34 -14.58 -7.93
C ASN A 77 -19.19 -15.68 -8.98
N CYS A 78 -18.22 -16.59 -8.79
CA CYS A 78 -18.00 -17.69 -9.72
C CYS A 78 -19.13 -18.71 -9.60
N ARG A 79 -19.88 -18.93 -10.69
CA ARG A 79 -20.87 -20.02 -10.79
C ARG A 79 -20.23 -21.40 -10.77
N ILE A 80 -18.94 -21.50 -11.09
CA ILE A 80 -18.17 -22.70 -10.83
C ILE A 80 -17.96 -22.71 -9.32
N LYS A 81 -18.90 -23.33 -8.60
CA LYS A 81 -18.80 -23.55 -7.16
C LYS A 81 -17.43 -24.14 -6.90
N THR A 82 -16.62 -23.39 -6.16
CA THR A 82 -15.23 -23.71 -5.84
C THR A 82 -15.16 -25.03 -5.07
N SER A 83 -15.03 -26.12 -5.82
CA SER A 83 -14.18 -27.27 -5.56
C SER A 83 -14.42 -28.21 -6.72
N ILE A 84 -13.47 -28.30 -7.66
CA ILE A 84 -13.42 -29.51 -8.49
C ILE A 84 -13.44 -30.67 -7.49
N PRO A 85 -14.47 -31.54 -7.56
CA PRO A 85 -14.63 -32.58 -6.56
C PRO A 85 -13.37 -33.45 -6.58
N VAL A 86 -12.98 -33.95 -5.42
CA VAL A 86 -11.97 -35.00 -5.38
C VAL A 86 -12.52 -36.15 -6.24
N CYS A 87 -11.75 -36.56 -7.25
CA CYS A 87 -12.18 -37.57 -8.21
C CYS A 87 -12.64 -38.81 -7.45
N THR A 88 -13.87 -39.23 -7.67
CA THR A 88 -14.46 -40.36 -6.93
C THR A 88 -13.82 -41.68 -7.29
N ARG A 89 -13.13 -41.75 -8.44
CA ARG A 89 -12.43 -42.94 -8.94
C ARG A 89 -11.05 -43.14 -8.31
N CYS A 90 -10.25 -42.08 -8.19
CA CYS A 90 -8.85 -42.19 -7.72
C CYS A 90 -8.61 -41.59 -6.33
N ARG A 91 -9.55 -40.78 -5.82
CA ARG A 91 -9.52 -40.07 -4.53
C ARG A 91 -8.27 -39.21 -4.25
N LYS A 92 -7.38 -39.01 -5.23
CA LYS A 92 -6.08 -38.35 -5.07
C LYS A 92 -5.99 -36.98 -5.73
N GLY A 93 -6.84 -36.71 -6.73
CA GLY A 93 -6.79 -35.49 -7.53
C GLY A 93 -8.14 -34.79 -7.60
N ARG A 94 -8.11 -33.48 -7.86
CA ARG A 94 -9.29 -32.69 -8.15
C ARG A 94 -9.45 -32.62 -9.67
N HIS A 95 -10.20 -33.58 -10.22
CA HIS A 95 -10.57 -33.67 -11.64
C HIS A 95 -11.92 -34.38 -11.78
N TYR A 96 -12.61 -34.15 -12.90
CA TYR A 96 -13.83 -34.87 -13.25
C TYR A 96 -13.52 -36.33 -13.57
N ASN A 97 -14.47 -37.24 -13.34
CA ASN A 97 -14.27 -38.67 -13.56
C ASN A 97 -13.85 -39.01 -14.99
N ASP A 98 -14.30 -38.25 -15.98
CA ASP A 98 -13.97 -38.43 -17.40
C ASP A 98 -12.51 -38.07 -17.73
N GLN A 99 -11.86 -37.29 -16.86
CA GLN A 99 -10.48 -36.85 -17.00
C GLN A 99 -9.52 -37.62 -16.08
N CYS A 100 -10.02 -38.70 -15.45
CA CYS A 100 -9.24 -39.54 -14.55
C CYS A 100 -8.28 -40.45 -15.34
N ARG A 101 -6.98 -40.11 -15.29
CA ARG A 101 -5.92 -40.84 -16.00
C ARG A 101 -5.23 -41.93 -15.17
N SER A 102 -5.56 -42.03 -13.88
CA SER A 102 -5.15 -43.18 -13.05
C SER A 102 -5.98 -44.39 -13.45
N ARG A 103 -5.33 -45.42 -14.00
CA ARG A 103 -5.92 -46.73 -14.25
C ARG A 103 -6.38 -47.38 -12.95
#